data_AF-A0A933AWU2-F1
#
_entry.id   AF-A0A933AWU2-F1
#
_cell.length_a   1.000
_cell.length_b   1.000
_cell.length_c   1.000
_cell.angle_alpha   90.00
_cell.angle_beta   90.00
_cell.angle_gamma   90.00
#
_symmetry.space_group_name_H-M   'P 1'
#
loop_
_entity.id
_entity.type
_entity.pdbx_description
1 polymer ?
#
loop_
_entity_poly.entity_id
_entity_poly.type
_entity_poly.pdbx_seq_one_letter_code
_entity_poly.pdbx_strand_id
1 'polypeptide(L)'
;PTTLQAKKLGFREIIDIATLGLPYFTSGLAVTKTYLSRNEETVRNFTKAYVEGISVGKKEKQFSMNVIGKYTKTDDKEALEDAYEYFIPKLFPRVPTASAGAVQAILDEVASDNPKAKEFKPEAFIDNRLVKELEDSGFIRKLYE
;
A
#
# COMPACT_ATOMS: atom_id res chain seq x y z
N PRO A 1 -17.12 -5.61 -1.85
CA PRO A 1 -16.20 -6.76 -2.02
C PRO A 1 -16.87 -7.90 -2.81
N THR A 2 -16.40 -8.17 -4.03
CA THR A 2 -16.92 -9.26 -4.87
C THR A 2 -16.58 -10.63 -4.29
N THR A 3 -15.44 -10.77 -3.58
CA THR A 3 -15.03 -12.01 -2.90
C THR A 3 -16.01 -12.44 -1.81
N LEU A 4 -16.46 -11.50 -0.97
CA LEU A 4 -17.47 -11.78 0.07
C LEU A 4 -18.79 -12.25 -0.56
N GLN A 5 -19.24 -11.60 -1.63
CA GLN A 5 -20.44 -12.01 -2.36
C GLN A 5 -20.27 -13.42 -2.95
N ALA A 6 -19.11 -13.74 -3.53
CA ALA A 6 -18.84 -15.07 -4.07
C ALA A 6 -18.87 -16.15 -2.97
N LYS A 7 -18.29 -15.88 -1.79
CA LYS A 7 -18.36 -16.80 -0.63
C LYS A 7 -19.82 -17.03 -0.20
N LYS A 8 -20.64 -15.98 -0.14
CA LYS A 8 -22.08 -16.09 0.16
C LYS A 8 -22.87 -16.91 -0.87
N LEU A 9 -22.43 -16.91 -2.13
CA LEU A 9 -23.00 -17.74 -3.20
C LEU A 9 -22.49 -19.20 -3.19
N GLY A 10 -21.67 -19.58 -2.19
CA GLY A 10 -21.14 -20.94 -2.05
C GLY A 10 -19.89 -21.24 -2.88
N PHE A 11 -19.31 -20.23 -3.55
CA PHE A 11 -18.03 -20.40 -4.23
C PHE A 11 -16.89 -20.61 -3.23
N ARG A 12 -15.94 -21.47 -3.58
CA ARG A 12 -14.75 -21.76 -2.77
C ARG A 12 -13.56 -20.98 -3.28
N GLU A 13 -12.83 -20.36 -2.37
CA GLU A 13 -11.57 -19.68 -2.67
C GLU A 13 -10.54 -20.72 -3.12
N ILE A 14 -9.98 -20.53 -4.31
CA ILE A 14 -8.95 -21.41 -4.87
C ILE A 14 -7.56 -20.94 -4.42
N ILE A 15 -7.34 -19.62 -4.41
CA ILE A 15 -6.07 -19.01 -4.02
C ILE A 15 -6.30 -17.59 -3.47
N ASP A 16 -5.65 -17.25 -2.35
CA ASP A 16 -5.54 -15.88 -1.85
C ASP A 16 -4.14 -15.35 -2.20
N ILE A 17 -4.05 -14.50 -3.23
CA ILE A 17 -2.79 -13.96 -3.73
C ILE A 17 -2.07 -13.14 -2.65
N ALA A 18 -2.81 -12.49 -1.74
CA ALA A 18 -2.22 -11.72 -0.65
C ALA A 18 -1.44 -12.59 0.35
N THR A 19 -1.69 -13.89 0.39
CA THR A 19 -0.99 -14.84 1.28
C THR A 19 0.28 -15.42 0.68
N LEU A 20 0.51 -15.25 -0.64
CA LEU A 20 1.63 -15.88 -1.34
C LEU A 20 2.97 -15.17 -1.11
N GLY A 21 2.97 -13.99 -0.48
CA GLY A 21 4.18 -13.22 -0.22
C GLY A 21 4.90 -12.77 -1.50
N LEU A 22 4.17 -12.69 -2.62
CA LEU A 22 4.75 -12.27 -3.89
C LEU A 22 5.20 -10.81 -3.75
N PRO A 23 6.46 -10.49 -4.11
CA PRO A 23 6.91 -9.11 -4.19
C PRO A 23 6.25 -8.51 -5.44
N TYR A 24 5.02 -8.01 -5.29
CA TYR A 24 4.27 -7.39 -6.39
C TYR A 24 3.41 -6.26 -5.83
N PHE A 25 3.51 -5.07 -6.42
CA PHE A 25 2.69 -3.94 -5.99
C PHE A 25 1.33 -3.95 -6.69
N THR A 26 0.25 -3.99 -5.91
CA THR A 26 -1.09 -3.68 -6.41
C THR A 26 -1.37 -2.17 -6.44
N SER A 27 -0.67 -1.42 -5.59
CA SER A 27 -0.79 0.04 -5.47
C SER A 27 0.47 0.63 -4.85
N GLY A 28 0.83 1.85 -5.25
CA GLY A 28 1.94 2.60 -4.68
C GLY A 28 1.73 4.10 -4.78
N LEU A 29 2.49 4.87 -4.00
CA LEU A 29 2.54 6.32 -4.09
C LEU A 29 3.71 6.71 -5.00
N ALA A 30 3.45 7.60 -5.95
CA ALA A 30 4.46 8.07 -6.89
C ALA A 30 4.44 9.59 -7.00
N VAL A 31 5.63 10.17 -7.18
CA VAL A 31 5.84 11.59 -7.42
C VAL A 31 6.95 11.75 -8.45
N THR A 32 6.91 12.82 -9.25
CA THR A 32 7.99 13.08 -10.21
C THR A 32 9.25 13.50 -9.46
N LYS A 33 10.42 13.08 -9.96
CA LYS A 33 11.73 13.47 -9.39
C LYS A 33 11.88 15.00 -9.29
N THR A 34 11.38 15.72 -10.29
CA THR A 34 11.39 17.19 -10.33
C THR A 34 10.50 17.81 -9.25
N TYR A 35 9.32 17.24 -8.99
CA TYR A 35 8.46 17.76 -7.93
C TYR A 35 9.08 17.48 -6.56
N LEU A 36 9.61 16.28 -6.35
CA LEU A 36 10.29 15.90 -5.12
C LEU A 36 11.47 16.83 -4.81
N SER A 37 12.35 17.11 -5.79
CA SER A 37 13.52 17.96 -5.54
C SER A 37 13.16 19.42 -5.25
N ARG A 38 12.02 19.92 -5.77
CA ARG A 38 11.56 21.30 -5.56
C ARG A 38 10.70 21.47 -4.32
N ASN A 39 10.04 20.41 -3.87
CA ASN A 39 9.02 20.46 -2.80
C ASN A 39 9.28 19.38 -1.75
N GLU A 40 10.55 19.13 -1.43
CA GLU A 40 10.95 17.99 -0.59
C GLU A 40 10.24 18.03 0.77
N GLU A 41 10.13 19.19 1.40
CA GLU A 41 9.43 19.35 2.69
C GLU A 41 7.96 18.97 2.59
N THR A 42 7.26 19.38 1.51
CA THR A 42 5.87 19.00 1.26
C THR A 42 5.73 17.49 1.13
N VAL A 43 6.60 16.84 0.35
CA VAL A 43 6.57 15.38 0.17
C VAL A 43 6.92 14.67 1.49
N ARG A 44 7.85 15.21 2.27
CA ARG A 44 8.21 14.69 3.60
C ARG A 44 7.03 14.77 4.57
N ASN A 45 6.34 15.89 4.61
CA ASN A 45 5.16 16.07 5.46
C ASN A 45 3.99 15.19 5.02
N PHE A 46 3.80 15.01 3.72
CA PHE A 46 2.84 14.02 3.20
C PHE A 46 3.23 12.60 3.61
N THR A 47 4.50 12.23 3.51
CA THR A 47 5.01 10.91 3.91
C THR A 47 4.78 10.67 5.41
N LYS A 48 5.01 11.66 6.27
CA LYS A 48 4.68 11.60 7.71
C LYS A 48 3.20 11.33 7.93
N ALA A 49 2.33 12.16 7.33
CA ALA A 49 0.89 12.01 7.46
C ALA A 49 0.39 10.65 6.94
N TYR A 50 0.99 10.14 5.88
CA TYR A 50 0.67 8.82 5.34
C TYR A 50 1.01 7.70 6.33
N VAL A 51 2.19 7.73 6.94
CA VAL A 51 2.60 6.73 7.94
C VAL A 51 1.76 6.84 9.23
N GLU A 52 1.42 8.05 9.66
CA GLU A 52 0.45 8.28 10.75
C GLU A 52 -0.91 7.68 10.42
N GLY A 53 -1.41 7.91 9.20
CA GLY A 53 -2.68 7.34 8.73
C GLY A 53 -2.68 5.81 8.72
N ILE A 54 -1.55 5.16 8.37
CA ILE A 54 -1.41 3.70 8.49
C ILE A 54 -1.51 3.26 9.96
N SER A 55 -0.86 3.99 10.87
CA SER A 55 -0.92 3.66 12.31
C SER A 55 -2.34 3.78 12.85
N VAL A 56 -3.04 4.90 12.58
CA VAL A 56 -4.45 5.09 12.94
C VAL A 56 -5.30 3.98 12.32
N GLY A 57 -5.07 3.69 11.04
CA GLY A 57 -5.68 2.59 10.31
C GLY A 57 -5.65 1.28 11.10
N LYS A 58 -4.46 0.91 11.60
CA LYS A 58 -4.24 -0.35 12.32
C LYS A 58 -4.70 -0.31 13.77
N LYS A 59 -4.58 0.83 14.46
CA LYS A 59 -4.90 0.97 15.90
C LYS A 59 -6.39 1.20 16.15
N GLU A 60 -7.09 1.84 15.22
CA GLU A 60 -8.48 2.25 15.38
C GLU A 60 -9.38 1.61 14.32
N LYS A 61 -9.67 0.31 14.48
CA LYS A 61 -10.49 -0.46 13.54
C LYS A 61 -11.84 0.19 13.24
N GLN A 62 -12.59 0.57 14.28
CA GLN A 62 -13.93 1.13 14.10
C GLN A 62 -13.92 2.48 13.37
N PHE A 63 -12.96 3.36 13.72
CA PHE A 63 -12.77 4.63 13.03
C PHE A 63 -12.44 4.39 11.56
N SER A 64 -11.52 3.47 11.29
CA SER A 64 -11.10 3.11 9.94
C SER A 64 -12.24 2.56 9.10
N MET A 65 -13.05 1.65 9.66
CA MET A 65 -14.26 1.14 9.00
C MET A 65 -15.26 2.26 8.67
N ASN A 66 -15.45 3.22 9.58
CA ASN A 66 -16.33 4.37 9.33
C ASN A 66 -15.80 5.26 8.19
N VAL A 67 -14.48 5.47 8.14
CA VAL A 67 -13.83 6.23 7.05
C VAL A 67 -13.96 5.47 5.73
N ILE A 68 -13.71 4.16 5.70
CA ILE A 68 -13.90 3.33 4.52
C ILE A 68 -15.34 3.43 4.03
N GLY A 69 -16.34 3.28 4.91
CA GLY A 69 -17.76 3.41 4.56
C GLY A 69 -18.12 4.78 3.99
N LYS A 70 -17.59 5.86 4.58
CA LYS A 70 -17.78 7.23 4.07
C LYS A 70 -17.32 7.39 2.63
N TYR A 71 -16.12 6.88 2.28
CA TYR A 71 -15.54 7.07 0.96
C TYR A 71 -16.01 6.04 -0.08
N THR A 72 -16.40 4.84 0.36
CA THR A 72 -16.96 3.79 -0.52
C THR A 72 -18.48 3.86 -0.64
N LYS A 73 -19.14 4.75 0.12
CA LYS A 73 -20.60 4.96 0.15
C LYS A 73 -21.38 3.68 0.47
N THR A 74 -20.91 2.95 1.47
CA THR A 74 -21.58 1.75 1.99
C THR A 74 -21.64 1.76 3.51
N ASP A 75 -22.74 1.23 4.06
CA ASP A 75 -22.97 0.98 5.48
C ASP A 75 -23.05 -0.51 5.80
N ASP A 76 -22.85 -1.38 4.81
CA ASP A 76 -22.78 -2.84 4.97
C ASP A 76 -21.58 -3.19 5.88
N LYS A 77 -21.88 -3.46 7.15
CA LYS A 77 -20.88 -3.75 8.18
C LYS A 77 -20.01 -4.95 7.84
N GLU A 78 -20.58 -5.99 7.25
CA GLU A 78 -19.85 -7.21 6.91
C GLU A 78 -18.88 -6.94 5.75
N ALA A 79 -19.32 -6.18 4.76
CA ALA A 79 -18.46 -5.74 3.67
C ALA A 79 -17.33 -4.81 4.14
N LEU A 80 -17.62 -3.92 5.10
CA LEU A 80 -16.63 -3.01 5.66
C LEU A 80 -15.60 -3.74 6.53
N GLU A 81 -16.04 -4.72 7.30
CA GLU A 81 -15.14 -5.55 8.11
C GLU A 81 -14.24 -6.41 7.23
N ASP A 82 -14.80 -7.09 6.22
CA ASP A 82 -14.05 -7.88 5.24
C ASP A 82 -12.99 -7.02 4.53
N ALA A 83 -13.38 -5.83 4.07
CA ALA A 83 -12.44 -4.89 3.45
C ALA A 83 -11.35 -4.44 4.43
N TYR A 84 -11.72 -4.08 5.66
CA TYR A 84 -10.75 -3.67 6.67
C TYR A 84 -9.72 -4.77 6.94
N GLU A 85 -10.16 -5.99 7.25
CA GLU A 85 -9.31 -7.14 7.59
C GLU A 85 -8.43 -7.57 6.42
N TYR A 86 -8.88 -7.36 5.19
CA TYR A 86 -8.08 -7.66 4.02
C TYR A 86 -7.03 -6.59 3.74
N PHE A 87 -7.42 -5.31 3.71
CA PHE A 87 -6.53 -4.26 3.22
C PHE A 87 -5.60 -3.71 4.31
N ILE A 88 -6.14 -3.27 5.44
CA ILE A 88 -5.40 -2.48 6.44
C ILE A 88 -4.29 -3.28 7.16
N PRO A 89 -4.55 -4.46 7.74
CA PRO A 89 -3.50 -5.19 8.44
C PRO A 89 -2.53 -5.86 7.47
N LYS A 90 -2.99 -6.35 6.31
CA LYS A 90 -2.18 -7.19 5.40
C LYS A 90 -1.39 -6.39 4.36
N LEU A 91 -1.97 -5.34 3.76
CA LEU A 91 -1.36 -4.67 2.60
C LEU A 91 -0.58 -3.41 2.94
N PHE A 92 -0.86 -2.76 4.07
CA PHE A 92 -0.14 -1.56 4.50
C PHE A 92 0.90 -1.94 5.56
N PRO A 93 2.19 -2.11 5.24
CA PRO A 93 3.22 -2.36 6.25
C PRO A 93 3.42 -1.13 7.14
N ARG A 94 3.90 -1.33 8.38
CA ARG A 94 4.17 -0.23 9.32
C ARG A 94 5.21 0.76 8.78
N VAL A 95 6.19 0.23 8.06
CA VAL A 95 7.23 0.99 7.36
C VAL A 95 7.00 0.79 5.85
N PRO A 96 6.33 1.73 5.17
CA PRO A 96 5.96 1.58 3.77
C PRO A 96 7.13 1.90 2.84
N THR A 97 7.96 0.90 2.51
CA THR A 97 9.05 1.02 1.54
C THR A 97 8.70 0.38 0.20
N ALA A 98 9.24 0.94 -0.88
CA ALA A 98 9.23 0.29 -2.17
C ALA A 98 10.35 -0.77 -2.25
N SER A 99 10.07 -1.88 -2.95
CA SER A 99 10.93 -3.06 -3.08
C SER A 99 11.40 -3.18 -4.51
N ALA A 100 12.71 -3.32 -4.71
CA ALA A 100 13.30 -3.51 -6.03
C ALA A 100 12.76 -4.78 -6.72
N GLY A 101 12.55 -5.86 -5.95
CA GLY A 101 11.97 -7.09 -6.48
C GLY A 101 10.55 -6.90 -6.99
N ALA A 102 9.75 -6.09 -6.29
CA ALA A 102 8.38 -5.80 -6.71
C ALA A 102 8.30 -4.90 -7.94
N VAL A 103 9.19 -3.91 -8.04
CA VAL A 103 9.31 -3.11 -9.27
C VAL A 103 9.84 -3.97 -10.42
N GLN A 104 10.79 -4.88 -10.17
CA GLN A 104 11.30 -5.79 -11.21
C GLN A 104 10.19 -6.69 -11.75
N ALA A 105 9.35 -7.28 -10.88
CA ALA A 105 8.24 -8.12 -11.31
C ALA A 105 7.28 -7.37 -12.25
N ILE A 106 7.01 -6.08 -11.96
CA ILE A 106 6.19 -5.23 -12.82
C ILE A 106 6.92 -4.91 -14.14
N LEU A 107 8.23 -4.63 -14.11
CA LEU A 107 9.01 -4.39 -15.32
C LEU A 107 9.03 -5.63 -16.23
N ASP A 108 9.14 -6.82 -15.65
CA ASP A 108 9.13 -8.10 -16.38
C ASP A 108 7.76 -8.37 -17.03
N GLU A 109 6.68 -8.05 -16.32
CA GLU A 109 5.32 -8.11 -16.87
C GLU A 109 5.14 -7.11 -18.01
N VAL A 110 5.47 -5.83 -17.79
CA VAL A 110 5.37 -4.79 -18.85
C VAL A 110 6.25 -5.14 -20.05
N ALA A 111 7.36 -5.85 -19.84
CA ALA A 111 8.25 -6.28 -20.91
C ALA A 111 7.65 -7.32 -21.86
N SER A 112 6.54 -8.00 -21.50
CA SER A 112 5.83 -8.88 -22.44
C SER A 112 5.22 -8.09 -23.60
N ASP A 113 4.74 -6.89 -23.31
CA ASP A 113 4.00 -6.05 -24.27
C ASP A 113 4.88 -4.90 -24.80
N ASN A 114 5.78 -4.38 -23.96
CA ASN A 114 6.72 -3.32 -24.29
C ASN A 114 8.16 -3.74 -23.93
N PRO A 115 8.91 -4.34 -24.88
CA PRO A 115 10.26 -4.84 -24.62
C PRO A 115 11.26 -3.81 -24.07
N LYS A 116 11.02 -2.51 -24.27
CA LYS A 116 11.87 -1.43 -23.71
C LYS A 116 11.91 -1.43 -22.18
N ALA A 117 10.93 -2.02 -21.51
CA ALA A 117 10.92 -2.12 -20.06
C ALA A 117 12.16 -2.85 -19.52
N LYS A 118 12.75 -3.78 -20.30
CA LYS A 118 13.97 -4.52 -19.93
C LYS A 118 15.22 -3.64 -19.81
N GLU A 119 15.20 -2.44 -20.37
CA GLU A 119 16.32 -1.50 -20.31
C GLU A 119 16.38 -0.74 -18.98
N PHE A 120 15.27 -0.70 -18.23
CA PHE A 120 15.19 0.01 -16.97
C PHE A 120 15.58 -0.87 -15.80
N LYS A 121 16.26 -0.27 -14.82
CA LYS A 121 16.53 -0.90 -13.53
C LYS A 121 15.47 -0.49 -12.50
N PRO A 122 15.06 -1.37 -11.57
CA PRO A 122 14.11 -1.05 -10.52
C PRO A 122 14.43 0.23 -9.73
N GLU A 123 15.71 0.47 -9.44
CA GLU A 123 16.17 1.62 -8.65
C GLU A 123 15.86 2.96 -9.32
N ALA A 124 15.62 2.96 -10.64
CA ALA A 124 15.23 4.17 -11.35
C ALA A 124 13.87 4.72 -10.88
N PHE A 125 13.03 3.87 -10.27
CA PHE A 125 11.66 4.16 -9.83
C PHE A 125 11.49 4.20 -8.31
N ILE A 126 12.57 3.98 -7.54
CA ILE A 126 12.51 3.87 -6.09
C ILE A 126 13.26 5.04 -5.43
N ASP A 127 12.57 5.77 -4.55
CA ASP A 127 13.18 6.69 -3.60
C ASP A 127 12.58 6.45 -2.20
N ASN A 128 13.28 5.67 -1.39
CA ASN A 128 12.86 5.33 -0.02
C ASN A 128 13.45 6.30 1.04
N ARG A 129 14.17 7.36 0.64
CA ARG A 129 14.96 8.18 1.58
C ARG A 129 14.08 8.82 2.66
N LEU A 130 12.94 9.38 2.28
CA LEU A 130 12.04 10.05 3.23
C LEU A 130 11.40 9.06 4.21
N VAL A 131 11.03 7.86 3.76
CA VAL A 131 10.49 6.81 4.67
C VAL A 131 11.59 6.34 5.63
N LYS A 132 12.81 6.14 5.12
CA LYS A 132 13.96 5.74 5.91
C LYS A 132 14.33 6.79 6.96
N GLU A 133 14.28 8.08 6.63
CA GLU A 133 14.49 9.17 7.60
C GLU A 133 13.50 9.08 8.78
N LEU A 134 12.22 8.79 8.49
CA LEU A 134 11.20 8.62 9.53
C LEU A 134 11.41 7.36 10.38
N GLU A 135 11.87 6.28 9.75
CA GLU A 135 12.21 5.04 10.48
C GLU A 135 13.42 5.25 11.39
N ASP A 136 14.52 5.77 10.84
CA ASP A 136 15.80 5.98 11.53
C ASP A 136 15.67 7.02 12.68
N SER A 137 14.85 8.06 12.50
CA SER A 137 14.53 9.03 13.57
C SER A 137 13.66 8.46 14.70
N GLY A 138 13.14 7.23 14.53
CA GLY A 138 12.23 6.60 15.49
C GLY A 138 10.81 7.15 15.46
N PHE A 139 10.48 8.03 14.50
CA PHE A 139 9.14 8.59 14.35
C PHE A 139 8.10 7.49 14.15
N ILE A 140 8.37 6.54 13.23
CA ILE A 140 7.42 5.46 12.94
C ILE A 140 7.17 4.58 14.16
N ARG A 141 8.23 4.23 14.90
CA ARG A 141 8.13 3.40 16.12
C ARG A 141 7.20 4.02 17.16
N LYS A 142 7.35 5.33 17.43
CA LYS A 142 6.53 6.07 18.40
C LYS A 142 5.04 6.07 18.09
N LEU A 143 4.63 5.86 16.84
CA LEU A 143 3.21 5.79 16.48
C LEU A 143 2.52 4.52 17.00
N TYR A 144 3.30 3.48 17.33
CA TYR A 144 2.82 2.18 17.78
C TYR A 144 3.10 1.89 19.26
N GLU A 145 3.74 2.84 19.95
CA GLU A 145 3.74 2.93 21.41
C GLU A 145 2.35 3.38 21.90
#